data_AF-A0A1Y3N5D4-F1
#
_entry.id   AF-A0A1Y3N5D4-F1
#
_cell.length_a   1.000
_cell.length_b   1.000
_cell.length_c   1.000
_cell.angle_alpha   90.00
_cell.angle_beta   90.00
_cell.angle_gamma   90.00
#
_symmetry.space_group_name_H-M   'P 1'
#
loop_
_entity.id
_entity.type
_entity.pdbx_description
1 polymer ?
#
loop_
_entity_poly.entity_id
_entity_poly.type
_entity_poly.pdbx_seq_one_letter_code
_entity_poly.pdbx_strand_id
1 'polypeptide(L)'
;HLRTVISVGGASGSKNWGKILASSRLTKNAVDSIISFCTKNNFDGVDLDWEFPADSNESSYYLNFMKLLREELGDDRILTIASAGKPKKYHGYVSKFIQYLDWINVMTYDYAGSWNSYAGLNSPLYETPNDKNGQYDADQSIRAYMNQGVPASKLVIGAAFYGRAWEVESTTNDGFQQRGNGKVKGQASDKSNDATWSYYALRTEGVLSGKTSAKSPWRRTWRDPAMSPTIFNTSDKKRYISYDDVESMRERAKYAKEMGLAGVMVWELSQDYQRELITELIEQYNNN
;
A
#
# COMPACT_ATOMS: atom_id res chain seq x y z
N HIS A 1 9.94 -0.55 -22.01
CA HIS A 1 9.40 -1.92 -22.19
C HIS A 1 8.92 -2.45 -20.85
N LEU A 2 7.91 -3.33 -20.83
CA LEU A 2 7.39 -3.96 -19.60
C LEU A 2 8.46 -4.84 -18.95
N ARG A 3 8.53 -4.84 -17.62
CA ARG A 3 9.34 -5.73 -16.80
C ARG A 3 8.42 -6.50 -15.85
N THR A 4 8.71 -7.76 -15.62
CA THR A 4 7.95 -8.63 -14.72
C THR A 4 8.83 -9.08 -13.58
N VAL A 5 8.37 -8.87 -12.34
CA VAL A 5 9.07 -9.32 -11.13
C VAL A 5 8.16 -10.25 -10.34
N ILE A 6 8.73 -11.30 -9.76
CA ILE A 6 7.99 -12.20 -8.86
C ILE A 6 8.05 -11.62 -7.45
N SER A 7 6.91 -11.40 -6.79
CA SER A 7 6.90 -11.02 -5.37
C SER A 7 6.87 -12.26 -4.47
N VAL A 8 7.71 -12.28 -3.45
CA VAL A 8 7.85 -13.37 -2.47
C VAL A 8 7.44 -12.86 -1.11
N GLY A 9 6.46 -13.53 -0.48
CA GLY A 9 5.99 -13.20 0.87
C GLY A 9 4.54 -12.74 0.89
N GLY A 10 4.32 -11.48 1.25
CA GLY A 10 3.02 -10.88 1.59
C GLY A 10 2.56 -11.24 3.00
N ALA A 11 1.48 -10.60 3.45
CA ALA A 11 0.91 -10.77 4.79
C ALA A 11 0.79 -12.24 5.24
N SER A 12 0.28 -13.13 4.38
CA SER A 12 0.14 -14.56 4.71
C SER A 12 1.42 -15.39 4.49
N GLY A 13 2.33 -14.93 3.62
CA GLY A 13 3.59 -15.62 3.31
C GLY A 13 4.73 -15.29 4.27
N SER A 14 4.57 -14.29 5.13
CA SER A 14 5.63 -13.73 5.98
C SER A 14 5.98 -14.55 7.22
N LYS A 15 5.12 -15.49 7.63
CA LYS A 15 5.22 -16.22 8.92
C LYS A 15 6.58 -16.91 9.18
N ASN A 16 7.25 -17.40 8.14
CA ASN A 16 8.46 -18.21 8.29
C ASN A 16 9.77 -17.46 7.98
N TRP A 17 9.71 -16.18 7.60
CA TRP A 17 10.88 -15.41 7.18
C TRP A 17 11.99 -15.36 8.23
N GLY A 18 11.67 -14.98 9.47
CA GLY A 18 12.66 -14.90 10.55
C GLY A 18 13.40 -16.23 10.78
N LYS A 19 12.69 -17.37 10.72
CA LYS A 19 13.29 -18.71 10.88
C LYS A 19 14.19 -19.09 9.70
N ILE A 20 13.77 -18.78 8.48
CA ILE A 20 14.54 -19.09 7.27
C ILE A 20 15.82 -18.23 7.23
N LEU A 21 15.68 -16.92 7.47
CA LEU A 21 16.78 -15.97 7.33
C LEU A 21 17.77 -16.00 8.52
N ALA A 22 17.37 -16.55 9.67
CA ALA A 22 18.28 -16.82 10.79
C ALA A 22 19.25 -17.99 10.53
N SER A 23 19.02 -18.82 9.51
CA SER A 23 19.87 -19.98 9.18
C SER A 23 20.60 -19.75 7.88
N SER A 24 21.94 -19.77 7.89
CA SER A 24 22.75 -19.62 6.68
C SER A 24 22.41 -20.66 5.59
N ARG A 25 22.20 -21.91 6.00
CA ARG A 25 21.77 -22.99 5.09
C ARG A 25 20.41 -22.70 4.46
N LEU A 26 19.40 -22.34 5.25
CA LEU A 26 18.06 -22.07 4.71
C LEU A 26 18.02 -20.79 3.88
N THR A 27 18.80 -19.78 4.27
CA THR A 27 19.01 -18.54 3.52
C THR A 27 19.57 -18.84 2.14
N LYS A 28 20.64 -19.63 2.04
CA LYS A 28 21.21 -20.02 0.73
C LYS A 28 20.20 -20.80 -0.12
N ASN A 29 19.49 -21.75 0.48
CA ASN A 29 18.43 -22.50 -0.23
C ASN A 29 17.32 -21.57 -0.75
N ALA A 30 16.93 -20.55 0.01
CA ALA A 30 15.93 -19.59 -0.41
C ALA A 30 16.43 -18.73 -1.59
N VAL A 31 17.67 -18.22 -1.52
CA VAL A 31 18.32 -17.48 -2.62
C VAL A 31 18.34 -18.34 -3.89
N ASP A 32 18.83 -19.57 -3.80
CA ASP A 32 18.94 -20.49 -4.95
C ASP A 32 17.59 -20.81 -5.56
N SER A 33 16.56 -20.99 -4.71
CA SER A 33 15.19 -21.23 -5.17
C SER A 33 14.62 -20.03 -5.92
N ILE A 34 14.81 -18.81 -5.40
CA ILE A 34 14.35 -17.58 -6.04
C ILE A 34 15.03 -17.39 -7.41
N ILE A 35 16.35 -17.56 -7.48
CA ILE A 35 17.12 -17.40 -8.72
C ILE A 35 16.71 -18.45 -9.75
N SER A 36 16.54 -19.71 -9.29
CA SER A 36 16.05 -20.78 -10.14
C SER A 36 14.66 -20.47 -10.69
N PHE A 37 13.76 -19.95 -9.85
CA PHE A 37 12.41 -19.57 -10.27
C PHE A 37 12.42 -18.41 -11.27
N CYS A 38 13.20 -17.35 -11.01
CA CYS A 38 13.32 -16.22 -11.92
C CYS A 38 13.84 -16.65 -13.29
N THR A 39 14.91 -17.46 -13.31
CA THR A 39 15.52 -17.95 -14.55
C THR A 39 14.59 -18.89 -15.31
N LYS A 40 13.95 -19.86 -14.63
CA LYS A 40 13.08 -20.84 -15.30
C LYS A 40 11.81 -20.21 -15.89
N ASN A 41 11.31 -19.15 -15.27
CA ASN A 41 10.06 -18.51 -15.67
C ASN A 41 10.27 -17.16 -16.37
N ASN A 42 11.52 -16.80 -16.70
CA ASN A 42 11.89 -15.56 -17.38
C ASN A 42 11.38 -14.28 -16.68
N PHE A 43 11.40 -14.24 -15.35
CA PHE A 43 11.17 -12.97 -14.63
C PHE A 43 12.41 -12.08 -14.73
N ASP A 44 12.18 -10.79 -14.90
CA ASP A 44 13.21 -9.75 -14.91
C ASP A 44 13.80 -9.46 -13.52
N GLY A 45 13.24 -10.05 -12.46
CA GLY A 45 13.68 -9.82 -11.10
C GLY A 45 12.75 -10.38 -10.04
N VAL A 46 12.99 -9.96 -8.80
CA VAL A 46 12.24 -10.40 -7.61
C VAL A 46 11.94 -9.21 -6.70
N ASP A 47 10.75 -9.21 -6.12
CA ASP A 47 10.31 -8.32 -5.06
C ASP A 47 10.18 -9.11 -3.76
N LEU A 48 10.66 -8.55 -2.65
CA LEU A 48 10.60 -9.17 -1.33
C LEU A 48 9.58 -8.44 -0.46
N ASP A 49 8.52 -9.14 -0.07
CA ASP A 49 7.43 -8.58 0.75
C ASP A 49 7.36 -9.30 2.10
N TRP A 50 8.28 -8.93 3.00
CA TRP A 50 8.27 -9.41 4.38
C TRP A 50 7.51 -8.44 5.28
N GLU A 51 6.35 -8.90 5.77
CA GLU A 51 5.45 -8.19 6.67
C GLU A 51 5.42 -8.76 8.10
N PHE A 52 6.18 -8.25 9.06
CA PHE A 52 7.39 -7.44 8.96
C PHE A 52 8.45 -8.04 9.90
N PRO A 53 9.75 -7.72 9.76
CA PRO A 53 10.74 -8.04 10.78
C PRO A 53 10.27 -7.57 12.17
N ALA A 54 10.41 -8.42 13.17
CA ALA A 54 9.95 -8.17 14.53
C ALA A 54 10.93 -7.32 15.35
N ASP A 55 12.23 -7.42 15.04
CA ASP A 55 13.30 -6.74 15.76
C ASP A 55 14.51 -6.40 14.87
N SER A 56 15.55 -5.84 15.50
CA SER A 56 16.81 -5.48 14.83
C SER A 56 17.61 -6.70 14.35
N ASN A 57 17.46 -7.87 14.98
CA ASN A 57 18.12 -9.09 14.54
C ASN A 57 17.48 -9.58 13.25
N GLU A 58 16.15 -9.64 13.20
CA GLU A 58 15.41 -9.99 11.99
C GLU A 58 15.67 -9.00 10.84
N SER A 59 15.77 -7.70 11.15
CA SER A 59 16.17 -6.69 10.17
C SER A 59 17.60 -6.90 9.65
N SER A 60 18.53 -7.34 10.51
CA SER A 60 19.89 -7.70 10.10
C SER A 60 19.93 -8.96 9.23
N TYR A 61 19.08 -9.95 9.52
CA TYR A 61 18.94 -11.15 8.68
C TYR A 61 18.39 -10.77 7.31
N TYR A 62 17.44 -9.83 7.26
CA TYR A 62 16.90 -9.33 6.02
C TYR A 62 17.96 -8.62 5.17
N LEU A 63 18.80 -7.78 5.80
CA LEU A 63 19.95 -7.13 5.14
C LEU A 63 20.90 -8.17 4.53
N ASN A 64 21.26 -9.20 5.30
CA ASN A 64 22.14 -10.26 4.83
C ASN A 64 21.53 -11.04 3.66
N PHE A 65 20.22 -11.31 3.71
CA PHE A 65 19.51 -11.96 2.63
C PHE A 65 19.50 -11.12 1.36
N MET A 66 19.21 -9.82 1.44
CA MET A 66 19.26 -8.90 0.28
C MET A 66 20.66 -8.84 -0.33
N LYS A 67 21.70 -8.79 0.50
CA LYS A 67 23.09 -8.81 0.03
C LYS A 67 23.39 -10.08 -0.76
N LEU A 68 23.16 -11.25 -0.17
CA LEU A 68 23.40 -12.54 -0.82
C LEU A 68 22.55 -12.71 -2.08
N LEU A 69 21.29 -12.29 -2.03
CA LEU A 69 20.41 -12.35 -3.18
C LEU A 69 20.90 -11.45 -4.30
N ARG A 70 21.34 -10.21 -4.02
CA ARG A 70 21.91 -9.33 -5.04
C ARG A 70 23.19 -9.91 -5.66
N GLU A 71 24.10 -10.44 -4.84
CA GLU A 71 25.36 -11.06 -5.30
C GLU A 71 25.10 -12.18 -6.31
N GLU A 72 24.10 -13.01 -6.08
CA GLU A 72 23.78 -14.17 -6.91
C GLU A 72 22.79 -13.85 -8.06
N LEU A 73 21.90 -12.86 -7.86
CA LEU A 73 20.94 -12.40 -8.87
C LEU A 73 21.62 -11.57 -9.97
N GLY A 74 22.69 -10.85 -9.63
CA GLY A 74 23.40 -9.92 -10.48
C GLY A 74 22.73 -8.54 -10.58
N ASP A 75 23.40 -7.61 -11.27
CA ASP A 75 22.92 -6.23 -11.45
C ASP A 75 21.98 -6.06 -12.65
N ASP A 76 21.90 -7.05 -13.54
CA ASP A 76 21.02 -7.01 -14.73
C ASP A 76 19.54 -7.27 -14.41
N ARG A 77 19.26 -7.78 -13.21
CA ARG A 77 17.90 -8.13 -12.74
C ARG A 77 17.46 -7.20 -11.62
N ILE A 78 16.15 -6.98 -11.56
CA ILE A 78 15.53 -6.10 -10.56
C ILE A 78 15.46 -6.80 -9.19
N LEU A 79 15.83 -6.09 -8.13
CA LEU A 79 15.57 -6.48 -6.74
C LEU A 79 14.90 -5.31 -6.00
N THR A 80 13.67 -5.54 -5.53
CA THR A 80 12.89 -4.55 -4.79
C THR A 80 12.35 -5.14 -3.50
N ILE A 81 11.77 -4.28 -2.67
CA ILE A 81 10.92 -4.70 -1.56
C ILE A 81 9.58 -3.98 -1.60
N ALA A 82 8.54 -4.66 -1.14
CA ALA A 82 7.37 -4.00 -0.57
C ALA A 82 7.63 -3.74 0.91
N SER A 83 7.39 -2.51 1.36
CA SER A 83 7.76 -2.06 2.69
C SER A 83 6.60 -1.45 3.46
N ALA A 84 6.64 -1.54 4.79
CA ALA A 84 5.68 -0.86 5.65
C ALA A 84 5.70 0.65 5.37
N GLY A 85 4.53 1.30 5.46
CA GLY A 85 4.46 2.76 5.46
C GLY A 85 5.29 3.42 6.58
N LYS A 86 5.67 2.70 7.65
CA LYS A 86 6.48 3.24 8.75
C LYS A 86 7.88 2.60 8.76
N PRO A 87 8.96 3.33 8.40
CA PRO A 87 10.31 2.74 8.32
C PRO A 87 10.85 2.26 9.68
N LYS A 88 10.27 2.71 10.79
CA LYS A 88 10.60 2.21 12.14
C LYS A 88 10.42 0.69 12.29
N LYS A 89 9.60 0.05 11.44
CA LYS A 89 9.44 -1.41 11.37
C LYS A 89 10.72 -2.16 11.01
N TYR A 90 11.72 -1.46 10.49
CA TYR A 90 13.00 -2.03 10.08
C TYR A 90 14.15 -1.60 10.99
N HIS A 91 13.86 -1.05 12.17
CA HIS A 91 14.85 -0.83 13.24
C HIS A 91 16.10 -0.04 12.79
N GLY A 92 15.94 0.91 11.86
CA GLY A 92 17.03 1.74 11.32
C GLY A 92 17.85 1.11 10.19
N TYR A 93 17.40 0.00 9.61
CA TYR A 93 18.13 -0.71 8.55
C TYR A 93 17.77 -0.28 7.12
N VAL A 94 16.73 0.53 6.89
CA VAL A 94 16.27 0.87 5.52
C VAL A 94 17.34 1.53 4.65
N SER A 95 18.21 2.38 5.20
CA SER A 95 19.34 2.94 4.45
C SER A 95 20.46 1.95 4.16
N LYS A 96 20.53 0.86 4.92
CA LYS A 96 21.42 -0.27 4.61
C LYS A 96 20.79 -1.20 3.57
N PHE A 97 19.47 -1.31 3.50
CA PHE A 97 18.80 -2.12 2.47
C PHE A 97 19.00 -1.52 1.08
N ILE A 98 18.81 -0.20 0.93
CA ILE A 98 18.75 0.45 -0.38
C ILE A 98 20.03 0.36 -1.24
N GLN A 99 21.16 0.01 -0.64
CA GLN A 99 22.40 -0.24 -1.39
C GLN A 99 22.31 -1.50 -2.28
N TYR A 100 21.43 -2.45 -1.95
CA TYR A 100 21.23 -3.69 -2.72
C TYR A 100 19.97 -3.66 -3.58
N LEU A 101 19.08 -2.70 -3.35
CA LEU A 101 17.79 -2.60 -4.02
C LEU A 101 17.85 -1.58 -5.16
N ASP A 102 17.09 -1.85 -6.21
CA ASP A 102 16.80 -0.88 -7.25
C ASP A 102 15.94 0.25 -6.68
N TRP A 103 14.84 -0.10 -6.00
CA TRP A 103 13.96 0.81 -5.27
C TRP A 103 13.17 0.10 -4.17
N ILE A 104 12.44 0.88 -3.38
CA ILE A 104 11.51 0.42 -2.33
C ILE A 104 10.09 0.83 -2.71
N ASN A 105 9.19 -0.14 -2.80
CA ASN A 105 7.75 0.09 -2.90
C ASN A 105 7.20 0.35 -1.48
N VAL A 106 6.87 1.59 -1.15
CA VAL A 106 6.33 1.95 0.18
C VAL A 106 4.82 1.77 0.17
N MET A 107 4.30 0.85 0.98
CA MET A 107 2.86 0.59 1.12
C MET A 107 2.20 1.75 1.88
N THR A 108 1.96 2.86 1.18
CA THR A 108 1.34 4.08 1.71
C THR A 108 -0.18 4.02 1.68
N TYR A 109 -0.70 2.94 2.26
CA TYR A 109 -2.10 2.61 2.45
C TYR A 109 -2.21 1.75 3.72
N ASP A 110 -3.43 1.32 4.10
CA ASP A 110 -3.68 0.61 5.36
C ASP A 110 -3.28 1.41 6.61
N TYR A 111 -3.47 2.73 6.57
CA TYR A 111 -3.21 3.59 7.72
C TYR A 111 -4.33 3.56 8.75
N ALA A 112 -5.58 3.35 8.31
CA ALA A 112 -6.72 3.10 9.18
C ALA A 112 -7.58 1.96 8.63
N GLY A 113 -8.06 1.09 9.52
CA GLY A 113 -8.87 -0.06 9.13
C GLY A 113 -9.64 -0.71 10.28
N SER A 114 -9.96 -1.99 10.13
CA SER A 114 -10.75 -2.78 11.09
C SER A 114 -10.13 -2.90 12.49
N TRP A 115 -8.85 -2.58 12.61
CA TRP A 115 -8.11 -2.50 13.88
C TRP A 115 -8.28 -1.16 14.62
N ASN A 116 -8.93 -0.16 14.02
CA ASN A 116 -9.18 1.15 14.62
C ASN A 116 -10.62 1.27 15.16
N SER A 117 -10.78 2.00 16.27
CA SER A 117 -12.10 2.30 16.87
C SER A 117 -12.79 3.52 16.28
N TYR A 118 -12.08 4.34 15.49
CA TYR A 118 -12.64 5.49 14.79
C TYR A 118 -12.50 5.31 13.28
N ALA A 119 -13.53 5.69 12.53
CA ALA A 119 -13.48 5.74 11.07
C ALA A 119 -12.40 6.73 10.61
N GLY A 120 -11.39 6.22 9.91
CA GLY A 120 -10.22 6.98 9.44
C GLY A 120 -10.10 6.98 7.92
N LEU A 121 -8.90 7.30 7.43
CA LEU A 121 -8.56 7.26 6.01
C LEU A 121 -7.62 6.08 5.71
N ASN A 122 -7.94 5.26 4.71
CA ASN A 122 -7.11 4.10 4.33
C ASN A 122 -5.72 4.55 3.83
N SER A 123 -5.70 5.54 2.94
CA SER A 123 -4.52 5.93 2.15
C SER A 123 -4.39 7.45 1.98
N PRO A 124 -4.54 8.29 3.02
CA PRO A 124 -4.40 9.74 2.85
C PRO A 124 -3.01 10.12 2.31
N LEU A 125 -2.98 11.10 1.41
CA LEU A 125 -1.72 11.62 0.85
C LEU A 125 -1.01 12.52 1.86
N TYR A 126 -1.77 13.35 2.56
CA TYR A 126 -1.27 14.30 3.56
C TYR A 126 -1.96 14.13 4.92
N GLU A 127 -1.45 14.87 5.91
CA GLU A 127 -1.92 14.85 7.29
C GLU A 127 -3.44 15.00 7.39
N THR A 128 -4.01 14.20 8.29
CA THR A 128 -5.45 14.22 8.59
C THR A 128 -5.71 15.11 9.81
N PRO A 129 -6.38 16.27 9.67
CA PRO A 129 -6.63 17.16 10.80
C PRO A 129 -7.51 16.51 11.87
N ASN A 130 -7.16 16.74 13.15
CA ASN A 130 -7.88 16.21 14.32
C ASN A 130 -8.07 14.68 14.29
N ASP A 131 -7.09 13.95 13.75
CA ASP A 131 -7.14 12.50 13.69
C ASP A 131 -7.13 11.85 15.09
N LYS A 132 -8.11 10.97 15.33
CA LYS A 132 -8.28 10.25 16.60
C LYS A 132 -7.54 8.91 16.63
N ASN A 133 -7.02 8.45 15.50
CA ASN A 133 -6.35 7.15 15.40
C ASN A 133 -4.82 7.24 15.54
N GLY A 134 -4.22 8.44 15.46
CA GLY A 134 -2.77 8.60 15.28
C GLY A 134 -2.27 7.93 13.99
N GLN A 135 -3.10 7.92 12.94
CA GLN A 135 -2.77 7.34 11.65
C GLN A 135 -1.65 8.13 10.97
N TYR A 136 -0.89 7.44 10.12
CA TYR A 136 0.09 8.09 9.25
C TYR A 136 -0.60 8.54 7.96
N ASP A 137 0.14 9.29 7.16
CA ASP A 137 -0.15 9.62 5.78
C ASP A 137 1.05 9.32 4.87
N ALA A 138 0.83 9.38 3.56
CA ALA A 138 1.85 9.01 2.58
C ALA A 138 3.04 9.98 2.56
N ASP A 139 2.83 11.30 2.71
CA ASP A 139 3.91 12.28 2.76
C ASP A 139 4.81 12.05 3.99
N GLN A 140 4.20 11.86 5.16
CA GLN A 140 4.92 11.53 6.38
C GLN A 140 5.74 10.24 6.20
N SER A 141 5.17 9.21 5.57
CA SER A 141 5.88 7.97 5.26
C SER A 141 7.10 8.20 4.36
N ILE A 142 6.92 8.85 3.21
CA ILE A 142 8.01 9.09 2.24
C ILE A 142 9.12 9.92 2.89
N ARG A 143 8.78 11.02 3.58
CA ARG A 143 9.76 11.84 4.30
C ARG A 143 10.48 11.07 5.39
N ALA A 144 9.81 10.16 6.09
CA ALA A 144 10.45 9.34 7.11
C ALA A 144 11.51 8.40 6.54
N TYR A 145 11.30 7.84 5.33
CA TYR A 145 12.33 7.06 4.64
C TYR A 145 13.50 7.93 4.18
N MET A 146 13.21 9.11 3.61
CA MET A 146 14.24 10.06 3.19
C MET A 146 15.09 10.54 4.37
N ASN A 147 14.48 10.82 5.52
CA ASN A 147 15.17 11.21 6.74
C ASN A 147 16.08 10.11 7.31
N GLN A 148 15.86 8.84 6.93
CA GLN A 148 16.76 7.74 7.28
C GLN A 148 17.88 7.52 6.25
N GLY A 149 17.92 8.30 5.16
CA GLY A 149 18.97 8.28 4.15
C GLY A 149 18.60 7.55 2.86
N VAL A 150 17.33 7.21 2.64
CA VAL A 150 16.89 6.62 1.36
C VAL A 150 16.67 7.73 0.32
N PRO A 151 17.35 7.71 -0.84
CA PRO A 151 17.14 8.71 -1.88
C PRO A 151 15.70 8.69 -2.42
N ALA A 152 15.13 9.87 -2.70
CA ALA A 152 13.78 9.99 -3.27
C ALA A 152 13.62 9.18 -4.57
N SER A 153 14.64 9.23 -5.44
CA SER A 153 14.69 8.50 -6.72
C SER A 153 14.73 6.96 -6.57
N LYS A 154 14.78 6.44 -5.35
CA LYS A 154 14.67 5.01 -5.03
C LYS A 154 13.44 4.68 -4.18
N LEU A 155 12.52 5.62 -4.01
CA LEU A 155 11.24 5.41 -3.34
C LEU A 155 10.12 5.39 -4.37
N VAL A 156 9.22 4.43 -4.24
CA VAL A 156 7.98 4.33 -5.02
C VAL A 156 6.81 4.44 -4.04
N ILE A 157 5.94 5.43 -4.25
CA ILE A 157 4.76 5.65 -3.41
C ILE A 157 3.66 4.65 -3.79
N GLY A 158 2.97 4.07 -2.80
CA GLY A 158 1.89 3.11 -3.02
C GLY A 158 0.52 3.77 -3.20
N ALA A 159 -0.32 3.19 -4.04
CA ALA A 159 -1.73 3.53 -4.23
C ALA A 159 -2.60 2.29 -4.02
N ALA A 160 -3.72 2.45 -3.32
CA ALA A 160 -4.67 1.36 -3.10
C ALA A 160 -5.80 1.43 -4.13
N PHE A 161 -6.13 0.32 -4.77
CA PHE A 161 -7.35 0.18 -5.58
C PHE A 161 -8.52 -0.36 -4.75
N TYR A 162 -8.42 -0.23 -3.43
CA TYR A 162 -9.43 -0.60 -2.47
C TYR A 162 -9.54 0.43 -1.34
N GLY A 163 -10.61 0.29 -0.59
CA GLY A 163 -10.93 1.05 0.58
C GLY A 163 -11.28 0.17 1.77
N ARG A 164 -11.48 0.83 2.90
CA ARG A 164 -11.83 0.24 4.19
C ARG A 164 -13.10 0.88 4.74
N ALA A 165 -13.95 0.08 5.37
CA ALA A 165 -15.27 0.50 5.79
C ALA A 165 -15.51 0.35 7.31
N TRP A 166 -16.49 1.11 7.79
CA TRP A 166 -16.98 1.08 9.16
C TRP A 166 -18.49 1.23 9.19
N GLU A 167 -19.13 0.59 10.15
CA GLU A 167 -20.46 1.01 10.65
C GLU A 167 -20.22 2.00 11.80
N VAL A 168 -20.55 3.28 11.60
CA VAL A 168 -20.28 4.33 12.60
C VAL A 168 -21.48 4.62 13.49
N GLU A 169 -21.22 5.09 14.69
CA GLU A 169 -22.26 5.37 15.70
C GLU A 169 -23.03 6.68 15.39
N SER A 170 -22.39 7.64 14.74
CA SER A 170 -22.91 9.00 14.47
C SER A 170 -22.81 9.36 12.99
N THR A 171 -23.77 10.15 12.50
CA THR A 171 -23.77 10.72 11.15
C THR A 171 -23.03 12.05 11.05
N THR A 172 -22.52 12.57 12.17
CA THR A 172 -21.77 13.84 12.21
C THR A 172 -20.56 13.75 11.30
N ASN A 173 -20.29 14.82 10.54
CA ASN A 173 -19.19 14.89 9.57
C ASN A 173 -19.15 13.71 8.57
N ASP A 174 -20.33 13.22 8.18
CA ASP A 174 -20.49 12.10 7.27
C ASP A 174 -19.79 10.83 7.77
N GLY A 175 -19.83 10.62 9.08
CA GLY A 175 -19.20 9.47 9.74
C GLY A 175 -17.68 9.55 9.89
N PHE A 176 -17.03 10.57 9.33
CA PHE A 176 -15.59 10.73 9.46
C PHE A 176 -15.17 11.04 10.91
N GLN A 177 -14.13 10.34 11.39
CA GLN A 177 -13.61 10.44 12.76
C GLN A 177 -14.68 10.15 13.83
N GLN A 178 -15.76 9.47 13.46
CA GLN A 178 -16.75 8.95 14.40
C GLN A 178 -16.34 7.57 14.88
N ARG A 179 -16.71 7.26 16.13
CA ARG A 179 -16.52 5.91 16.68
C ARG A 179 -17.33 4.93 15.85
N GLY A 180 -16.77 3.75 15.59
CA GLY A 180 -17.43 2.75 14.76
C GLY A 180 -16.77 1.39 14.81
N ASN A 181 -17.46 0.41 14.25
CA ASN A 181 -16.97 -0.95 14.09
C ASN A 181 -16.45 -1.14 12.65
N GLY A 182 -15.17 -1.44 12.51
CA GLY A 182 -14.55 -1.80 11.23
C GLY A 182 -14.48 -3.31 10.97
N LYS A 183 -15.01 -4.15 11.87
CA LYS A 183 -15.19 -5.60 11.65
C LYS A 183 -16.61 -5.85 11.14
N VAL A 184 -16.84 -5.43 9.91
CA VAL A 184 -18.14 -5.42 9.25
C VAL A 184 -17.99 -6.03 7.87
N LYS A 185 -19.06 -6.56 7.32
CA LYS A 185 -19.04 -7.01 5.93
C LYS A 185 -18.77 -5.81 5.01
N GLY A 186 -17.74 -5.93 4.18
CA GLY A 186 -17.42 -5.02 3.10
C GLY A 186 -18.25 -5.29 1.84
N GLN A 187 -17.58 -5.34 0.69
CA GLN A 187 -18.17 -5.72 -0.60
C GLN A 187 -18.85 -7.11 -0.56
N ALA A 188 -19.69 -7.44 -1.54
CA ALA A 188 -20.47 -8.68 -1.52
C ALA A 188 -19.61 -9.95 -1.37
N SER A 189 -18.41 -9.94 -1.95
CA SER A 189 -17.43 -11.03 -1.93
C SER A 189 -16.53 -11.07 -0.69
N ASP A 190 -16.59 -10.06 0.20
CA ASP A 190 -15.91 -10.09 1.50
C ASP A 190 -16.55 -11.16 2.39
N LYS A 191 -15.80 -12.23 2.65
CA LYS A 191 -16.19 -13.35 3.52
C LYS A 191 -15.56 -13.26 4.91
N SER A 192 -14.60 -12.36 5.10
CA SER A 192 -13.81 -12.20 6.32
C SER A 192 -14.38 -11.13 7.26
N ASN A 193 -15.34 -10.32 6.79
CA ASN A 193 -15.78 -9.10 7.49
C ASN A 193 -14.60 -8.19 7.82
N ASP A 194 -13.64 -8.10 6.90
CA ASP A 194 -12.47 -7.24 7.00
C ASP A 194 -12.75 -5.80 6.54
N ALA A 195 -13.99 -5.56 6.11
CA ALA A 195 -14.53 -4.29 5.67
C ALA A 195 -13.84 -3.74 4.41
N THR A 196 -13.34 -4.63 3.56
CA THR A 196 -12.68 -4.24 2.31
C THR A 196 -13.68 -3.93 1.20
N TRP A 197 -13.39 -2.87 0.45
CA TRP A 197 -14.14 -2.47 -0.74
C TRP A 197 -13.17 -2.15 -1.88
N SER A 198 -13.06 -3.03 -2.86
CA SER A 198 -12.38 -2.71 -4.12
C SER A 198 -13.07 -1.57 -4.86
N TYR A 199 -12.32 -0.78 -5.62
CA TYR A 199 -12.89 0.24 -6.50
C TYR A 199 -13.84 -0.39 -7.53
N TYR A 200 -13.49 -1.58 -8.03
CA TYR A 200 -14.35 -2.42 -8.86
C TYR A 200 -15.71 -2.69 -8.20
N ALA A 201 -15.74 -3.12 -6.94
CA ALA A 201 -16.98 -3.36 -6.21
C ALA A 201 -17.75 -2.05 -5.94
N LEU A 202 -17.07 -0.96 -5.58
CA LEU A 202 -17.71 0.34 -5.41
C LEU A 202 -18.46 0.77 -6.69
N ARG A 203 -17.89 0.48 -7.87
CA ARG A 203 -18.52 0.75 -9.17
C ARG A 203 -19.62 -0.24 -9.53
N THR A 204 -19.40 -1.53 -9.34
CA THR A 204 -20.32 -2.58 -9.84
C THR A 204 -21.46 -2.91 -8.88
N GLU A 205 -21.28 -2.73 -7.58
CA GLU A 205 -22.33 -2.92 -6.57
C GLU A 205 -23.18 -1.65 -6.36
N GLY A 206 -22.95 -0.60 -7.15
CA GLY A 206 -23.79 0.60 -7.20
C GLY A 206 -23.60 1.55 -6.02
N VAL A 207 -22.41 1.57 -5.41
CA VAL A 207 -22.02 2.60 -4.43
C VAL A 207 -21.64 3.90 -5.16
N LEU A 208 -20.86 3.77 -6.24
CA LEU A 208 -20.47 4.85 -7.14
C LEU A 208 -21.28 4.79 -8.45
N SER A 209 -21.70 5.97 -8.92
CA SER A 209 -22.36 6.17 -10.22
C SER A 209 -21.40 6.65 -11.31
N GLY A 210 -20.20 7.08 -10.93
CA GLY A 210 -19.15 7.53 -11.83
C GLY A 210 -17.80 7.64 -11.13
N LYS A 211 -16.79 8.20 -11.82
CA LYS A 211 -15.40 8.23 -11.34
C LYS A 211 -15.23 8.96 -10.01
N THR A 212 -16.02 10.01 -9.78
CA THR A 212 -16.04 10.87 -8.60
C THR A 212 -17.47 11.16 -8.13
N SER A 213 -18.43 10.30 -8.47
CA SER A 213 -19.86 10.49 -8.18
C SER A 213 -20.44 9.27 -7.46
N ALA A 214 -21.16 9.51 -6.37
CA ALA A 214 -21.88 8.50 -5.61
C ALA A 214 -23.27 8.23 -6.21
N LYS A 215 -23.82 7.03 -6.01
CA LYS A 215 -25.23 6.73 -6.31
C LYS A 215 -26.07 6.97 -5.06
N SER A 216 -27.16 7.73 -5.18
CA SER A 216 -28.10 7.93 -4.06
C SER A 216 -28.54 6.57 -3.45
N PRO A 217 -28.59 6.42 -2.11
CA PRO A 217 -28.42 7.45 -1.07
C PRO A 217 -26.97 7.68 -0.59
N TRP A 218 -25.96 7.13 -1.26
CA TRP A 218 -24.56 7.37 -0.90
C TRP A 218 -24.15 8.82 -1.23
N ARG A 219 -23.30 9.39 -0.37
CA ARG A 219 -22.68 10.70 -0.56
C ARG A 219 -21.16 10.56 -0.55
N ARG A 220 -20.50 10.98 -1.65
CA ARG A 220 -19.05 11.14 -1.71
C ARG A 220 -18.65 12.47 -1.07
N THR A 221 -17.58 12.47 -0.29
CA THR A 221 -16.98 13.67 0.31
C THR A 221 -15.47 13.63 0.11
N TRP A 222 -14.90 14.69 -0.48
CA TRP A 222 -13.46 14.90 -0.59
C TRP A 222 -12.90 15.44 0.73
N ARG A 223 -11.83 14.85 1.25
CA ARG A 223 -11.22 15.25 2.53
C ARG A 223 -9.95 16.05 2.27
N ASP A 224 -10.11 17.36 2.21
CA ASP A 224 -9.02 18.34 2.24
C ASP A 224 -8.62 18.64 3.70
N PRO A 225 -7.31 18.73 4.04
CA PRO A 225 -6.11 18.69 3.19
C PRO A 225 -5.55 17.30 2.90
N ALA A 226 -6.17 16.22 3.39
CA ALA A 226 -5.63 14.85 3.28
C ALA A 226 -5.60 14.27 1.84
N MET A 227 -6.26 14.95 0.88
CA MET A 227 -6.44 14.54 -0.52
C MET A 227 -6.95 13.10 -0.67
N SER A 228 -7.99 12.76 0.10
CA SER A 228 -8.57 11.42 0.12
C SER A 228 -10.10 11.46 0.00
N PRO A 229 -10.71 10.65 -0.86
CA PRO A 229 -12.15 10.54 -0.96
C PRO A 229 -12.72 9.61 0.12
N THR A 230 -13.93 9.94 0.55
CA THR A 230 -14.75 9.12 1.43
C THR A 230 -16.15 9.00 0.85
N ILE A 231 -16.88 7.95 1.22
CA ILE A 231 -18.28 7.80 0.85
C ILE A 231 -19.08 7.32 2.05
N PHE A 232 -20.28 7.87 2.22
CA PHE A 232 -21.10 7.68 3.41
C PHE A 232 -22.57 7.41 3.04
N ASN A 233 -23.22 6.50 3.77
CA ASN A 233 -24.63 6.20 3.62
C ASN A 233 -25.32 6.06 4.98
N THR A 234 -26.25 6.97 5.27
CA THR A 234 -27.01 6.98 6.53
C THR A 234 -28.01 5.84 6.65
N SER A 235 -28.55 5.37 5.52
CA SER A 235 -29.63 4.38 5.46
C SER A 235 -29.12 2.94 5.50
N ASP A 236 -27.86 2.72 5.14
CA ASP A 236 -27.18 1.42 5.27
C ASP A 236 -26.30 1.42 6.53
N LYS A 237 -26.92 1.24 7.70
CA LYS A 237 -26.20 1.09 8.99
C LYS A 237 -25.14 2.18 9.25
N LYS A 238 -25.37 3.40 8.76
CA LYS A 238 -24.39 4.50 8.81
C LYS A 238 -23.03 4.07 8.24
N ARG A 239 -23.02 3.46 7.05
CA ARG A 239 -21.81 2.96 6.40
C ARG A 239 -20.90 4.12 6.04
N TYR A 240 -19.67 4.09 6.52
CA TYR A 240 -18.57 4.94 6.07
C TYR A 240 -17.54 4.09 5.33
N ILE A 241 -17.01 4.60 4.22
CA ILE A 241 -15.93 3.96 3.46
C ILE A 241 -14.89 5.03 3.11
N SER A 242 -13.62 4.79 3.46
CA SER A 242 -12.48 5.52 2.90
C SER A 242 -11.87 4.69 1.79
N TYR A 243 -11.55 5.32 0.66
CA TYR A 243 -11.05 4.65 -0.53
C TYR A 243 -10.17 5.61 -1.34
N ASP A 244 -9.74 5.17 -2.50
CA ASP A 244 -9.00 5.95 -3.48
C ASP A 244 -9.83 5.99 -4.79
N ASP A 245 -9.85 7.14 -5.46
CA ASP A 245 -10.48 7.32 -6.77
C ASP A 245 -9.58 8.11 -7.73
N VAL A 246 -10.09 8.46 -8.90
CA VAL A 246 -9.29 9.16 -9.92
C VAL A 246 -8.74 10.51 -9.43
N GLU A 247 -9.42 11.21 -8.52
CA GLU A 247 -8.88 12.47 -7.99
C GLU A 247 -7.66 12.20 -7.09
N SER A 248 -7.73 11.22 -6.19
CA SER A 248 -6.58 10.87 -5.35
C SER A 248 -5.45 10.18 -6.12
N MET A 249 -5.75 9.44 -7.19
CA MET A 249 -4.74 8.96 -8.14
C MET A 249 -3.98 10.12 -8.77
N ARG A 250 -4.69 11.14 -9.26
CA ARG A 250 -4.07 12.33 -9.85
C ARG A 250 -3.14 13.03 -8.87
N GLU A 251 -3.59 13.27 -7.65
CA GLU A 251 -2.77 13.94 -6.63
C GLU A 251 -1.53 13.10 -6.26
N ARG A 252 -1.66 11.78 -6.19
CA ARG A 252 -0.52 10.89 -5.91
C ARG A 252 0.51 10.86 -7.05
N ALA A 253 0.05 10.90 -8.31
CA ALA A 253 0.94 11.00 -9.47
C ALA A 253 1.72 12.32 -9.50
N LYS A 254 1.05 13.44 -9.20
CA LYS A 254 1.71 14.76 -9.06
C LYS A 254 2.73 14.74 -7.92
N TYR A 255 2.34 14.25 -6.75
CA TYR A 255 3.24 14.13 -5.60
C TYR A 255 4.51 13.34 -5.94
N ALA A 256 4.37 12.20 -6.61
CA ALA A 256 5.50 11.37 -7.00
C ALA A 256 6.50 12.13 -7.89
N LYS A 257 6.00 12.97 -8.82
CA LYS A 257 6.86 13.82 -9.66
C LYS A 257 7.52 14.95 -8.88
N GLU A 258 6.73 15.71 -8.14
CA GLU A 258 7.21 16.88 -7.39
C GLU A 258 8.28 16.49 -6.37
N MET A 259 8.16 15.32 -5.76
CA MET A 259 9.12 14.78 -4.79
C MET A 259 10.31 14.05 -5.45
N GLY A 260 10.32 13.90 -6.79
CA GLY A 260 11.37 13.18 -7.50
C GLY A 260 11.43 11.68 -7.15
N LEU A 261 10.27 11.07 -6.92
CA LEU A 261 10.14 9.64 -6.61
C LEU A 261 10.37 8.78 -7.85
N ALA A 262 10.79 7.53 -7.63
CA ALA A 262 11.03 6.56 -8.70
C ALA A 262 9.75 6.15 -9.45
N GLY A 263 8.57 6.38 -8.86
CA GLY A 263 7.28 6.12 -9.48
C GLY A 263 6.15 5.88 -8.49
N VAL A 264 5.10 5.22 -8.97
CA VAL A 264 3.92 4.81 -8.20
C VAL A 264 3.70 3.30 -8.33
N MET A 265 3.44 2.61 -7.21
CA MET A 265 3.03 1.20 -7.15
C MET A 265 1.53 1.13 -6.83
N VAL A 266 0.83 0.11 -7.36
CA VAL A 266 -0.61 -0.08 -7.11
C VAL A 266 -0.91 -1.45 -6.52
N TRP A 267 -1.80 -1.51 -5.53
CA TRP A 267 -2.36 -2.76 -5.00
C TRP A 267 -3.89 -2.76 -5.07
N GLU A 268 -4.54 -3.63 -5.85
CA GLU A 268 -3.95 -4.43 -6.95
C GLU A 268 -4.81 -4.35 -8.21
N LEU A 269 -4.25 -4.80 -9.34
CA LEU A 269 -4.79 -4.53 -10.68
C LEU A 269 -6.23 -5.02 -10.90
N SER A 270 -6.63 -6.14 -10.29
CA SER A 270 -7.97 -6.72 -10.49
C SER A 270 -9.10 -5.89 -9.86
N GLN A 271 -8.73 -4.95 -8.98
CA GLN A 271 -9.65 -4.09 -8.26
C GLN A 271 -9.99 -2.79 -8.99
N ASP A 272 -9.38 -2.53 -10.16
CA ASP A 272 -9.73 -1.36 -10.96
C ASP A 272 -10.96 -1.64 -11.84
N TYR A 273 -11.86 -0.66 -11.94
CA TYR A 273 -13.02 -0.74 -12.81
C TYR A 273 -12.66 -0.14 -14.17
N GLN A 274 -12.63 -0.98 -15.21
CA GLN A 274 -12.35 -0.53 -16.59
C GLN A 274 -11.07 0.32 -16.73
N ARG A 275 -10.05 0.04 -15.91
CA ARG A 275 -8.76 0.76 -15.90
C ARG A 275 -8.86 2.24 -15.54
N GLU A 276 -9.92 2.68 -14.87
CA GLU A 276 -10.13 4.10 -14.59
C GLU A 276 -9.05 4.67 -13.68
N LEU A 277 -8.65 3.96 -12.62
CA LEU A 277 -7.64 4.44 -11.68
C LEU A 277 -6.25 4.40 -12.30
N ILE A 278 -5.87 3.28 -12.93
CA ILE A 278 -4.53 3.13 -13.50
C ILE A 278 -4.30 4.07 -14.69
N THR A 279 -5.33 4.35 -15.49
CA THR A 279 -5.21 5.27 -16.63
C THR A 279 -4.97 6.69 -16.15
N GLU A 280 -5.71 7.14 -15.13
CA GLU A 280 -5.49 8.46 -14.53
C GLU A 280 -4.09 8.59 -13.94
N LEU A 281 -3.60 7.58 -13.21
CA LEU A 281 -2.21 7.58 -12.71
C LEU A 281 -1.19 7.76 -13.83
N ILE A 282 -1.30 6.98 -14.91
CA ILE A 282 -0.35 7.00 -16.04
C ILE A 282 -0.38 8.34 -16.77
N GLU A 283 -1.57 8.86 -17.07
CA GLU A 283 -1.71 10.13 -17.79
C GLU A 283 -1.10 11.29 -16.99
N GLN A 284 -1.38 11.36 -15.69
CA GLN A 284 -0.86 12.43 -14.84
C GLN A 284 0.65 12.29 -14.59
N TYR A 285 1.14 11.05 -14.45
CA TYR A 285 2.56 10.77 -14.31
C TYR A 285 3.34 10.90 -15.64
N ASN A 286 2.70 11.04 -16.80
CA ASN A 286 3.44 11.32 -18.05
C ASN A 286 3.32 12.77 -18.53
N ASN A 287 2.22 13.47 -18.19
CA ASN A 287 1.92 14.80 -18.77
C ASN A 287 2.39 16.02 -17.96
N ASN A 288 2.68 15.84 -16.66
CA ASN A 288 3.26 16.88 -15.79
C ASN A 288 4.79 16.83 -15.65
#